data_AF-A0A3E1P578-F1
#
_entry.id   AF-A0A3E1P578-F1
#
_cell.length_a   1.000
_cell.length_b   1.000
_cell.length_c   1.000
_cell.angle_alpha   90.00
_cell.angle_beta   90.00
_cell.angle_gamma   90.00
#
_symmetry.space_group_name_H-M   'P 1'
#
loop_
_entity.id
_entity.type
_entity.pdbx_description
1 polymer ?
#
loop_
_entity_poly.entity_id
_entity_poly.type
_entity_poly.pdbx_seq_one_letter_code
_entity_poly.pdbx_strand_id
1 'polypeptide(L)'
;MEVAIFDTYVKRREGGYMHFDIIVSADTNYESVLTFGNAYLKSRSLTAPIISSRDCRFCHMQETVPSWEKNIQQQGYHIYELEGCR
;
A
#
# COMPACT_ATOMS: atom_id res chain seq x y z
N MET A 1 -1.44 17.94 1.11
CA MET A 1 -0.03 17.51 0.89
C MET A 1 0.06 16.76 -0.44
N GLU A 2 1.22 16.74 -1.07
CA GLU A 2 1.48 15.84 -2.20
C GLU A 2 1.73 14.41 -1.71
N VAL A 3 1.21 13.42 -2.42
CA VAL A 3 1.34 12.00 -2.09
C VAL A 3 1.92 11.22 -3.26
N ALA A 4 2.69 10.19 -2.94
CA ALA A 4 3.14 9.18 -3.89
C ALA A 4 2.24 7.94 -3.80
N ILE A 5 1.84 7.42 -4.95
CA ILE A 5 0.97 6.24 -5.08
C ILE A 5 1.79 5.07 -5.61
N PHE A 6 1.71 3.95 -4.90
CA PHE A 6 2.39 2.72 -5.26
C PHE A 6 1.38 1.61 -5.54
N ASP A 7 1.34 1.20 -6.80
CA ASP A 7 0.50 0.13 -7.31
C ASP A 7 1.05 -1.23 -6.88
N THR A 8 0.26 -2.02 -6.13
CA THR A 8 0.73 -3.23 -5.47
C THR A 8 -0.12 -4.46 -5.79
N TYR A 9 0.53 -5.51 -6.31
CA TYR A 9 -0.08 -6.80 -6.64
C TYR A 9 0.57 -7.93 -5.84
N VAL A 10 -0.22 -8.60 -5.02
CA VAL A 10 0.26 -9.67 -4.14
C VAL A 10 -0.47 -10.97 -4.44
N LYS A 11 0.26 -12.03 -4.76
CA LYS A 11 -0.33 -13.34 -5.03
C LYS A 11 -0.86 -13.98 -3.74
N ARG A 12 -2.14 -14.35 -3.71
CA ARG A 12 -2.75 -15.06 -2.57
C ARG A 12 -2.33 -16.52 -2.54
N ARG A 13 -2.32 -17.11 -1.34
CA ARG A 13 -2.00 -18.55 -1.16
C ARG A 13 -3.04 -19.45 -1.84
N GLU A 14 -4.32 -19.11 -1.72
CA GLU A 14 -5.41 -19.87 -2.36
C GLU A 14 -5.57 -19.61 -3.87
N GLY A 15 -4.68 -18.81 -4.46
CA GLY A 15 -4.77 -18.38 -5.85
C GLY A 15 -5.41 -17.02 -6.03
N GLY A 16 -5.19 -16.40 -7.20
CA GLY A 16 -5.57 -15.01 -7.46
C GLY A 16 -4.60 -13.99 -6.86
N TYR A 17 -4.99 -12.71 -6.95
CA TYR A 17 -4.19 -11.56 -6.51
C TYR A 17 -5.00 -10.65 -5.60
N MET A 18 -4.31 -10.03 -4.65
CA MET A 18 -4.76 -8.78 -4.02
C MET A 18 -4.13 -7.63 -4.80
N HIS A 19 -4.94 -6.64 -5.16
CA HIS A 19 -4.54 -5.43 -5.82
C HIS A 19 -4.97 -4.24 -4.97
N PHE A 20 -4.01 -3.42 -4.57
CA PHE A 20 -4.26 -2.23 -3.77
C PHE A 20 -3.15 -1.21 -3.99
N ASP A 21 -3.48 0.05 -3.74
CA ASP A 21 -2.49 1.12 -3.73
C ASP A 21 -2.02 1.39 -2.30
N ILE A 22 -0.70 1.63 -2.17
CA ILE A 22 -0.10 2.18 -0.97
C ILE A 22 0.15 3.66 -1.23
N ILE A 23 -0.55 4.52 -0.49
CA ILE A 23 -0.50 5.98 -0.65
C ILE A 23 0.22 6.57 0.56
N VAL A 24 1.29 7.32 0.29
CA VAL A 24 2.20 7.88 1.31
C VAL A 24 2.54 9.33 0.99
N SER A 25 3.09 10.07 1.96
CA SER A 25 3.68 11.39 1.68
C SER A 25 4.76 11.27 0.60
N ALA A 26 4.84 12.23 -0.32
CA ALA A 26 5.72 12.16 -1.49
C ALA A 26 7.22 11.97 -1.15
N ASP A 27 7.65 12.39 0.04
CA ASP A 27 9.02 12.25 0.56
C ASP A 27 9.31 10.91 1.26
N THR A 28 8.32 10.01 1.32
CA THR A 28 8.46 8.70 1.98
C THR A 28 9.39 7.82 1.17
N ASN A 29 10.44 7.29 1.82
CA ASN A 29 11.36 6.37 1.18
C ASN A 29 10.67 5.03 0.85
N TYR A 30 11.14 4.37 -0.22
CA TYR A 30 10.51 3.16 -0.74
C TYR A 30 10.53 1.97 0.23
N GLU A 31 11.55 1.83 1.08
CA GLU A 31 11.61 0.75 2.08
C GLU A 31 10.51 0.89 3.15
N SER A 32 10.16 2.13 3.52
CA SER A 32 9.01 2.41 4.37
C SER A 32 7.70 2.03 3.69
N VAL A 33 7.56 2.26 2.38
CA VAL A 33 6.37 1.84 1.61
C VAL A 33 6.19 0.32 1.66
N LEU A 34 7.27 -0.45 1.42
CA LEU A 34 7.23 -1.90 1.54
C LEU A 34 6.87 -2.34 2.96
N THR A 35 7.40 -1.65 3.98
CA THR A 35 7.09 -1.92 5.39
C THR A 35 5.61 -1.72 5.69
N PHE A 36 5.00 -0.63 5.20
CA PHE A 36 3.58 -0.33 5.38
C PHE A 36 2.67 -1.35 4.69
N GLY A 37 2.97 -1.71 3.45
CA GLY A 37 2.22 -2.74 2.74
C GLY A 37 2.31 -4.09 3.46
N ASN A 38 3.49 -4.47 3.97
CA ASN A 38 3.65 -5.69 4.77
C ASN A 38 2.87 -5.64 6.10
N ALA A 39 2.79 -4.48 6.75
CA ALA A 39 1.97 -4.29 7.95
C ALA A 39 0.47 -4.45 7.65
N TYR A 40 0.00 -3.89 6.53
CA TYR A 40 -1.37 -4.06 6.06
C TYR A 40 -1.68 -5.54 5.76
N LEU A 41 -0.81 -6.25 5.04
CA LEU A 41 -1.00 -7.67 4.78
C LEU A 41 -1.06 -8.52 6.07
N LYS A 42 -0.21 -8.22 7.06
CA LYS A 42 -0.26 -8.89 8.36
C LYS A 42 -1.56 -8.66 9.11
N SER A 43 -2.15 -7.47 9.01
CA SER A 43 -3.46 -7.18 9.64
C SER A 43 -4.60 -7.96 8.99
N ARG A 44 -4.44 -8.32 7.70
CA ARG A 44 -5.37 -9.18 6.97
C ARG A 44 -5.17 -10.67 7.25
N SER A 45 -3.99 -11.13 7.64
CA SER A 45 -3.71 -12.53 8.03
C SER A 45 -2.30 -12.75 8.62
N LEU A 46 -2.17 -13.63 9.62
CA LEU A 46 -0.87 -14.04 10.21
C LEU A 46 0.09 -14.71 9.20
N THR A 47 -0.43 -15.16 8.06
CA THR A 47 0.30 -15.94 7.04
C THR A 47 0.45 -15.22 5.70
N ALA A 48 0.20 -13.91 5.65
CA ALA A 48 0.23 -13.17 4.40
C ALA A 48 1.62 -13.20 3.71
N PRO A 49 1.67 -13.14 2.37
CA PRO A 49 2.92 -13.03 1.62
C PRO A 49 3.70 -11.78 2.03
N ILE A 50 5.02 -11.80 1.85
CA ILE A 50 5.86 -10.61 2.06
C ILE A 50 5.88 -9.83 0.74
N ILE A 51 5.52 -8.55 0.79
CA ILE A 51 5.66 -7.64 -0.35
C ILE A 51 7.14 -7.37 -0.58
N SER A 52 7.57 -7.58 -1.81
CA SER A 52 8.90 -7.23 -2.29
C SER A 52 8.81 -6.14 -3.37
N SER A 53 9.97 -5.70 -3.85
CA SER A 53 10.03 -4.72 -4.95
C SER A 53 9.44 -5.20 -6.27
N ARG A 54 9.17 -6.50 -6.43
CA ARG A 54 8.50 -7.05 -7.61
C ARG A 54 7.00 -6.82 -7.60
N ASP A 55 6.45 -6.71 -6.39
CA ASP A 55 5.02 -6.70 -6.10
C ASP A 55 4.48 -5.26 -6.00
N CYS A 56 5.32 -4.29 -5.63
CA CYS A 56 4.95 -2.90 -5.37
C CYS A 56 5.72 -1.93 -6.28
N ARG A 57 5.04 -1.07 -7.04
CA ARG A 57 5.69 -0.18 -8.02
C ARG A 57 5.16 1.24 -7.89
N PHE A 58 6.05 2.21 -7.96
CA PHE A 58 5.65 3.61 -8.06
C PHE A 58 4.80 3.82 -9.32
N CYS A 59 3.65 4.46 -9.16
CA CYS A 59 2.75 4.81 -10.26
C CYS A 59 2.88 6.29 -10.61
N HIS A 60 2.46 7.18 -9.71
CA HIS A 60 2.51 8.64 -9.90
C HIS A 60 2.44 9.37 -8.56
N MET A 61 2.60 10.70 -8.61
CA MET A 61 2.31 11.61 -7.51
C MET A 61 1.09 12.46 -7.83
N GLN A 62 0.35 12.86 -6.80
CA GLN A 62 -0.78 13.77 -6.93
C GLN A 62 -1.05 14.53 -5.64
N GLU A 63 -1.93 15.52 -5.71
CA GLU A 63 -2.53 16.11 -4.52
C GLU A 63 -3.37 15.07 -3.78
N THR A 64 -3.24 15.10 -2.45
CA THR A 64 -4.02 14.24 -1.56
C THR A 64 -5.49 14.63 -1.52
N VAL A 65 -6.33 13.71 -1.05
CA VAL A 65 -7.71 14.00 -0.64
C VAL A 65 -7.83 13.96 0.89
N PRO A 66 -8.81 14.67 1.50
CA PRO A 66 -8.89 14.79 2.96
C PRO A 66 -8.94 13.45 3.72
N SER A 67 -9.57 12.42 3.13
CA SER A 67 -9.63 11.08 3.72
C SER A 67 -8.26 10.39 3.76
N TRP A 68 -7.44 10.54 2.72
CA TRP A 68 -6.09 9.96 2.69
C TRP A 68 -5.17 10.73 3.63
N GLU A 69 -5.21 12.06 3.58
CA GLU A 69 -4.38 12.93 4.41
C GLU A 69 -4.52 12.60 5.90
N LYS A 70 -5.76 12.45 6.39
CA LYS A 70 -6.00 12.09 7.79
C LYS A 70 -5.34 10.76 8.16
N ASN A 71 -5.42 9.74 7.31
CA ASN A 71 -4.81 8.44 7.58
C ASN A 71 -3.28 8.54 7.54
N ILE A 72 -2.73 9.21 6.53
CA ILE A 72 -1.29 9.41 6.38
C ILE A 72 -0.70 10.15 7.60
N GLN A 73 -1.38 11.18 8.10
CA GLN A 73 -0.96 11.89 9.31
C GLN A 73 -1.03 11.02 10.59
N GLN A 74 -1.95 10.06 10.65
CA GLN A 74 -2.14 9.22 11.83
C GLN A 74 -1.21 8.01 11.90
N GLN A 75 -0.92 7.37 10.76
CA GLN A 75 -0.18 6.10 10.73
C GLN A 75 0.91 6.02 9.63
N GLY A 76 1.11 7.09 8.87
CA GLY A 76 2.15 7.20 7.83
C GLY A 76 1.72 6.78 6.43
N TYR A 77 0.56 6.14 6.26
CA TYR A 77 0.08 5.66 4.96
C TYR A 77 -1.45 5.52 4.91
N HIS A 78 -1.99 5.43 3.69
CA HIS A 78 -3.34 5.00 3.39
C HIS A 78 -3.30 3.82 2.42
N ILE A 79 -4.17 2.82 2.62
CA ILE A 79 -4.34 1.70 1.69
C ILE A 79 -5.66 1.90 0.96
N TYR A 80 -5.59 1.89 -0.37
CA TYR A 80 -6.77 1.91 -1.22
C TYR A 80 -6.94 0.53 -1.88
N GLU A 81 -7.93 -0.22 -1.43
CA GLU A 81 -8.20 -1.58 -1.93
C GLU A 81 -8.92 -1.54 -3.27
N LEU A 82 -8.41 -2.29 -4.26
CA LEU A 82 -8.95 -2.31 -5.63
C LEU A 82 -9.59 -3.67 -5.95
N GLU A 83 -8.81 -4.76 -5.92
CA GLU A 83 -9.28 -6.10 -6.28
C GLU A 83 -8.79 -7.17 -5.30
N GLY A 84 -9.64 -8.17 -5.01
CA GLY A 84 -9.22 -9.38 -4.30
C GLY A 84 -8.83 -9.19 -2.82
N CYS A 85 -9.08 -8.01 -2.24
CA CYS A 85 -8.78 -7.67 -0.84
C CYS A 85 -9.83 -8.16 0.18
N ARG A 86 -10.87 -8.88 -0.26
CA ARG A 86 -11.93 -9.44 0.60
C ARG A 86 -11.66 -10.89 0.96
#